data_AF-A0A9P0LCH1-F1
#
_entry.id   AF-A0A9P0LCH1-F1
#
_cell.length_a   1.000
_cell.length_b   1.000
_cell.length_c   1.000
_cell.angle_alpha   90.00
_cell.angle_beta   90.00
_cell.angle_gamma   90.00
#
_symmetry.space_group_name_H-M   'P 1'
#
loop_
_entity.id
_entity.type
_entity.pdbx_description
1 polymer ?
#
loop_
_entity_poly.entity_id
_entity_poly.type
_entity_poly.pdbx_seq_one_letter_code
_entity_poly.pdbx_strand_id
1 'polypeptide(L)'
;MLKKLTSSGYRVNVAISTEPLEYPIPANRHVFVMSLECENFERALEIADSNMFFASPVKWIFYKHNDTNVSFDNLNILLDSDVTVCTLQKNQTISIEKIYKMHKRCSINVETIGYWTLSGGLVEYGIEKNVLRRRGNLMGTTLDSCIVITNNDSLNHLTDKRYENVFIYTTEQGAFHER
;
A
#
# COMPACT_ATOMS: atom_id res chain seq x y z
N MET A 1 -13.38 -14.71 18.90
CA MET A 1 -12.09 -14.00 19.03
C MET A 1 -10.99 -15.03 19.29
N LEU A 2 -10.19 -15.38 18.28
CA LEU A 2 -9.09 -16.34 18.44
C LEU A 2 -7.80 -15.56 18.68
N LYS A 3 -7.21 -15.69 19.88
CA LYS A 3 -5.94 -15.06 20.23
C LYS A 3 -4.83 -16.07 19.98
N LYS A 4 -4.02 -15.87 18.93
CA LYS A 4 -2.81 -16.68 18.72
C LYS A 4 -1.63 -15.89 19.27
N LEU A 5 -1.09 -16.37 20.39
CA LEU A 5 0.20 -15.89 20.90
C LEU A 5 1.29 -16.47 20.00
N THR A 6 2.07 -15.61 19.35
CA THR A 6 3.36 -16.04 18.77
C THR A 6 4.40 -16.09 19.89
N SER A 7 5.40 -16.96 19.73
CA SER A 7 6.51 -17.17 20.68
C SER A 7 7.31 -15.90 21.01
N SER A 8 7.12 -14.82 20.25
CA SER A 8 7.74 -13.51 20.40
C SER A 8 6.94 -12.51 21.25
N GLY A 9 5.84 -12.92 21.89
CA GLY A 9 5.10 -12.09 22.86
C GLY A 9 4.13 -11.05 22.25
N TYR A 10 4.05 -10.97 20.93
CA TYR A 10 3.10 -10.10 20.24
C TYR A 10 1.69 -10.70 20.29
N ARG A 11 0.71 -9.89 20.72
CA ARG A 11 -0.70 -10.27 20.73
C ARG A 11 -1.32 -9.98 19.37
N VAL A 12 -1.58 -11.02 18.59
CA VAL A 12 -2.38 -10.92 17.36
C VAL A 12 -3.82 -11.32 17.68
N ASN A 13 -4.75 -10.39 17.51
CA ASN A 13 -6.18 -10.69 17.56
C ASN A 13 -6.65 -10.96 16.13
N VAL A 14 -7.06 -12.21 15.85
CA VAL A 14 -7.71 -12.53 14.59
C VAL A 14 -9.23 -12.46 14.82
N ALA A 15 -9.86 -11.56 14.08
CA ALA A 15 -11.31 -11.43 14.02
C ALA A 15 -11.77 -11.71 12.59
N ILE A 16 -12.84 -12.49 12.47
CA ILE A 16 -13.56 -12.67 11.21
C ILE A 16 -14.73 -11.69 11.30
N SER A 17 -14.80 -10.73 10.38
CA SER A 17 -15.92 -9.80 10.30
C SER A 17 -16.91 -10.27 9.24
N THR A 18 -18.17 -10.42 9.63
CA THR A 18 -19.32 -10.52 8.71
C THR A 18 -20.01 -9.16 8.51
N GLU A 19 -19.62 -8.17 9.31
CA GLU A 19 -20.10 -6.79 9.27
C GLU A 19 -19.36 -5.99 8.18
N PRO A 20 -19.95 -4.87 7.71
CA PRO A 20 -19.32 -3.99 6.74
C PRO A 20 -17.91 -3.55 7.18
N LEU A 21 -17.02 -3.34 6.19
CA LEU A 21 -15.62 -3.02 6.43
C LEU A 21 -15.50 -1.66 7.14
N GLU A 22 -15.26 -1.66 8.45
CA GLU A 22 -15.07 -0.43 9.23
C GLU A 22 -13.62 0.05 9.17
N TYR A 23 -13.44 1.37 9.11
CA TYR A 23 -12.10 1.97 9.09
C TYR A 23 -11.41 1.75 10.43
N PRO A 24 -10.22 1.11 10.47
CA PRO A 24 -9.59 0.74 11.72
C PRO A 24 -9.01 1.97 12.43
N ILE A 25 -9.19 2.04 13.75
CA ILE A 25 -8.61 3.09 14.60
C ILE A 25 -7.82 2.44 15.75
N PRO A 26 -6.49 2.62 15.85
CA PRO A 26 -5.62 3.36 14.93
C PRO A 26 -5.24 2.53 13.69
N ALA A 27 -5.36 3.11 12.49
CA ALA A 27 -5.22 2.37 11.23
C ALA A 27 -3.88 1.63 11.04
N ASN A 28 -2.80 2.13 11.62
CA ASN A 28 -1.45 1.54 11.50
C ASN A 28 -1.26 0.23 12.31
N ARG A 29 -2.24 -0.20 13.10
CA ARG A 29 -2.16 -1.44 13.91
C ARG A 29 -3.00 -2.58 13.37
N HIS A 30 -3.61 -2.41 12.20
CA HIS A 30 -4.48 -3.40 11.59
C HIS A 30 -3.91 -3.88 10.26
N VAL A 31 -4.04 -5.18 10.04
CA VAL A 31 -3.74 -5.83 8.76
C VAL A 31 -5.00 -6.55 8.33
N PHE A 32 -5.51 -6.20 7.17
CA PHE A 32 -6.62 -6.91 6.54
C PHE A 32 -6.06 -8.13 5.81
N VAL A 33 -6.69 -9.28 6.02
CA VAL A 33 -6.33 -10.53 5.34
C VAL A 33 -7.55 -11.04 4.60
N MET A 34 -7.42 -11.31 3.31
CA MET A 34 -8.54 -11.72 2.47
C MET A 34 -8.12 -12.82 1.48
N SER A 35 -9.01 -13.80 1.32
CA SER A 35 -8.91 -14.78 0.24
C SER A 35 -9.46 -14.20 -1.05
N LEU A 36 -8.73 -14.38 -2.15
CA LEU A 36 -9.22 -14.06 -3.49
C LEU A 36 -9.94 -15.23 -4.17
N GLU A 37 -10.27 -16.27 -3.40
CA GLU A 37 -11.06 -17.42 -3.84
C GLU A 37 -12.46 -17.44 -3.23
N CYS A 38 -12.72 -16.54 -2.27
CA CYS A 38 -14.04 -16.39 -1.70
C CYS A 38 -15.01 -15.87 -2.76
N GLU A 39 -16.25 -16.34 -2.70
CA GLU A 39 -17.33 -15.77 -3.48
C GLU A 39 -17.45 -14.26 -3.18
N ASN A 40 -17.67 -13.45 -4.22
CA ASN A 40 -17.80 -12.00 -4.13
C ASN A 40 -16.57 -11.22 -3.62
N PHE A 41 -15.35 -11.78 -3.73
CA PHE A 41 -14.13 -11.04 -3.37
C PHE A 41 -13.97 -9.73 -4.17
N GLU A 42 -14.38 -9.70 -5.44
CA GLU A 42 -14.32 -8.51 -6.30
C GLU A 42 -15.10 -7.33 -5.70
N ARG A 43 -16.33 -7.59 -5.23
CA ARG A 43 -17.14 -6.59 -4.54
C ARG A 43 -16.47 -6.08 -3.27
N ALA A 44 -15.78 -6.95 -2.54
CA ALA A 44 -15.05 -6.54 -1.33
C ALA A 44 -13.86 -5.63 -1.69
N LEU A 45 -13.17 -5.88 -2.80
CA LEU A 45 -12.12 -5.01 -3.33
C LEU A 45 -12.66 -3.65 -3.77
N GLU A 46 -13.82 -3.62 -4.45
CA GLU A 46 -14.49 -2.38 -4.87
C GLU A 46 -14.89 -1.51 -3.66
N ILE A 47 -15.44 -2.14 -2.61
CA ILE A 47 -15.80 -1.46 -1.37
C ILE A 47 -14.54 -0.93 -0.67
N ALA A 48 -13.48 -1.74 -0.58
CA ALA A 48 -12.21 -1.32 0.01
C ALA A 48 -11.61 -0.11 -0.74
N ASP A 49 -11.63 -0.14 -2.08
CA ASP A 49 -11.12 0.94 -2.92
C ASP A 49 -11.94 2.22 -2.77
N SER A 50 -13.27 2.11 -2.87
CA SER A 50 -14.19 3.25 -2.76
C SER A 50 -14.11 3.95 -1.41
N ASN A 51 -13.73 3.22 -0.36
CA ASN A 51 -13.54 3.75 0.99
C ASN A 51 -12.06 4.03 1.33
N MET A 52 -11.17 4.07 0.34
CA MET A 52 -9.74 4.39 0.49
C MET A 52 -8.96 3.49 1.45
N PHE A 53 -9.36 2.22 1.60
CA PHE A 53 -8.66 1.27 2.47
C PHE A 53 -7.31 0.81 1.91
N PHE A 54 -6.98 1.11 0.65
CA PHE A 54 -5.64 0.89 0.11
C PHE A 54 -4.67 2.02 0.41
N ALA A 55 -5.15 3.18 0.88
CA ALA A 55 -4.30 4.29 1.24
C ALA A 55 -3.52 4.01 2.53
N SER A 56 -2.35 4.63 2.66
CA SER A 56 -1.58 4.58 3.90
C SER A 56 -2.42 5.12 5.08
N PRO A 57 -2.37 4.50 6.28
CA PRO A 57 -1.42 3.48 6.75
C PRO A 57 -1.97 2.04 6.77
N VAL A 58 -3.06 1.77 6.04
CA VAL A 58 -3.73 0.47 6.08
C VAL A 58 -2.91 -0.59 5.34
N LYS A 59 -2.83 -1.79 5.91
CA LYS A 59 -2.07 -2.92 5.36
C LYS A 59 -2.98 -4.04 4.90
N TRP A 60 -2.69 -4.62 3.75
CA TRP A 60 -3.44 -5.73 3.15
C TRP A 60 -2.55 -6.92 2.85
N ILE A 61 -3.05 -8.11 3.15
CA ILE A 61 -2.51 -9.38 2.70
C ILE A 61 -3.62 -10.13 1.97
N PHE A 62 -3.46 -10.26 0.67
CA PHE A 62 -4.28 -11.13 -0.16
C PHE A 62 -3.64 -12.50 -0.28
N TYR A 63 -4.44 -13.55 -0.29
CA TYR A 63 -3.96 -14.89 -0.62
C TYR A 63 -4.80 -15.54 -1.71
N LYS A 64 -4.13 -16.26 -2.60
CA LYS A 64 -4.74 -16.97 -3.73
C LYS A 64 -3.94 -18.21 -4.15
N HIS A 65 -4.57 -19.14 -4.82
CA HIS A 65 -3.91 -20.20 -5.58
C HIS A 65 -3.36 -19.67 -6.90
N ASN A 66 -2.34 -20.34 -7.43
CA ASN A 66 -1.73 -19.96 -8.70
C ASN A 66 -2.71 -20.02 -9.89
N ASP A 67 -3.71 -20.90 -9.81
CA ASP A 67 -4.71 -21.05 -10.87
C ASP A 67 -5.80 -19.95 -10.81
N THR A 68 -5.86 -19.16 -9.73
CA THR A 68 -6.78 -18.03 -9.58
C THR A 68 -6.21 -16.78 -10.27
N ASN A 69 -6.86 -16.34 -11.34
CA ASN A 69 -6.51 -15.12 -12.07
C ASN A 69 -7.32 -13.94 -11.54
N VAL A 70 -6.63 -12.90 -11.07
CA VAL A 70 -7.24 -11.69 -10.49
C VAL A 70 -6.53 -10.48 -11.08
N SER A 71 -7.28 -9.54 -11.65
CA SER A 71 -6.74 -8.25 -12.05
C SER A 71 -6.96 -7.21 -10.95
N PHE A 72 -5.92 -6.44 -10.64
CA PHE A 72 -5.98 -5.31 -9.72
C PHE A 72 -5.90 -3.95 -10.46
N ASP A 73 -5.93 -3.95 -11.80
CA ASP A 73 -5.67 -2.73 -12.59
C ASP A 73 -6.74 -1.64 -12.37
N ASN A 74 -7.96 -2.05 -12.04
CA ASN A 74 -9.08 -1.14 -11.77
C ASN A 74 -9.06 -0.52 -10.36
N LEU A 75 -8.15 -0.94 -9.49
CA LEU A 75 -8.06 -0.46 -8.11
C LEU A 75 -7.03 0.69 -8.00
N ASN A 76 -7.22 1.54 -6.98
CA ASN A 76 -6.32 2.62 -6.61
C ASN A 76 -5.27 2.14 -5.59
N ILE A 77 -4.55 1.07 -5.91
CA ILE A 77 -3.39 0.62 -5.15
C ILE A 77 -2.18 1.45 -5.60
N LEU A 78 -1.92 2.58 -4.96
CA LEU A 78 -0.92 3.57 -5.38
C LEU A 78 0.43 3.35 -4.68
N LEU A 79 1.38 4.25 -4.93
CA LEU A 79 2.76 4.14 -4.44
C LEU A 79 2.87 3.98 -2.93
N ASP A 80 1.95 4.60 -2.18
CA ASP A 80 1.88 4.58 -0.72
C ASP A 80 1.12 3.39 -0.13
N SER A 81 0.46 2.59 -0.99
CA SER A 81 -0.29 1.41 -0.58
C SER A 81 0.63 0.29 -0.10
N ASP A 82 0.24 -0.33 1.02
CA ASP A 82 0.91 -1.50 1.60
C ASP A 82 0.09 -2.78 1.35
N VAL A 83 0.16 -3.27 0.11
CA VAL A 83 -0.57 -4.46 -0.35
C VAL A 83 0.40 -5.59 -0.70
N THR A 84 0.22 -6.73 -0.04
CA THR A 84 0.95 -7.98 -0.30
C THR A 84 0.00 -9.02 -0.90
N VAL A 85 0.46 -9.74 -1.93
CA VAL A 85 -0.21 -10.90 -2.51
C VAL A 85 0.63 -12.13 -2.24
N CYS A 86 0.03 -13.12 -1.60
CA CYS A 86 0.59 -14.44 -1.33
C CYS A 86 -0.03 -15.45 -2.30
N THR A 87 0.76 -15.99 -3.23
CA THR A 87 0.27 -16.97 -4.21
C THR A 87 0.77 -18.36 -3.88
N LEU A 88 -0.14 -19.28 -3.58
CA LEU A 88 0.16 -20.69 -3.35
C LEU A 88 0.37 -21.42 -4.68
N GLN A 89 1.62 -21.83 -4.90
CA GLN A 89 2.10 -22.55 -6.07
C GLN A 89 1.81 -24.05 -5.97
N LYS A 90 1.81 -24.75 -7.12
CA LYS A 90 1.55 -26.20 -7.21
C LYS A 90 2.55 -27.05 -6.43
N ASN A 91 3.79 -26.57 -6.27
CA ASN A 91 4.84 -27.21 -5.49
C ASN A 91 4.77 -26.90 -3.98
N GLN A 92 3.63 -26.40 -3.48
CA GLN A 92 3.41 -26.00 -2.08
C GLN A 92 4.33 -24.87 -1.59
N THR A 93 4.94 -24.12 -2.51
CA THR A 93 5.64 -22.87 -2.19
C THR A 93 4.65 -21.72 -2.26
N ILE A 94 4.78 -20.74 -1.38
CA ILE A 94 4.00 -19.48 -1.46
C ILE A 94 4.93 -18.40 -1.98
N SER A 95 4.65 -17.82 -3.14
CA SER A 95 5.34 -16.59 -3.57
C SER A 95 4.72 -15.40 -2.85
N ILE A 96 5.56 -14.45 -2.43
CA ILE A 96 5.13 -13.27 -1.69
C ILE A 96 5.55 -12.04 -2.49
N GLU A 97 4.56 -11.27 -2.93
CA GLU A 97 4.72 -10.15 -3.83
C GLU A 97 4.08 -8.91 -3.25
N LYS A 98 4.69 -7.74 -3.46
CA LYS A 98 4.04 -6.45 -3.27
C LYS A 98 3.49 -5.97 -4.60
N ILE A 99 2.31 -5.37 -4.58
CA ILE A 99 1.69 -4.77 -5.77
C ILE A 99 1.40 -3.29 -5.55
N TYR A 100 1.57 -2.47 -6.60
CA TYR A 100 1.26 -1.04 -6.58
C TYR A 100 1.25 -0.43 -7.98
N LYS A 101 0.66 0.75 -8.12
CA LYS A 101 0.65 1.57 -9.34
C LYS A 101 1.42 2.86 -9.08
N MET A 102 2.17 3.32 -10.10
CA MET A 102 2.85 4.63 -10.01
C MET A 102 1.83 5.77 -9.90
N HIS A 103 0.74 5.68 -10.65
CA HIS A 103 -0.41 6.59 -10.57
C HIS A 103 -1.65 5.84 -11.10
N LYS A 104 -2.83 6.44 -10.97
CA LYS A 104 -4.13 5.79 -11.26
C LYS A 104 -4.25 5.14 -12.65
N ARG A 105 -3.53 5.66 -13.66
CA ARG A 105 -3.60 5.20 -15.06
C ARG A 105 -2.52 4.19 -15.46
N CYS A 106 -1.53 3.93 -14.60
CA CYS A 106 -0.51 2.92 -14.86
C CYS A 106 -1.03 1.51 -14.58
N SER A 107 -0.47 0.50 -15.26
CA SER A 107 -0.63 -0.90 -14.86
C SER A 107 0.00 -1.18 -13.49
N ILE A 108 -0.44 -2.27 -12.86
CA ILE A 108 0.15 -2.76 -11.62
C ILE A 108 1.62 -3.17 -11.83
N ASN A 109 2.49 -2.66 -10.98
CA ASN A 109 3.85 -3.16 -10.79
C ASN A 109 3.82 -4.27 -9.73
N VAL A 110 4.62 -5.30 -9.96
CA VAL A 110 4.76 -6.45 -9.06
C VAL A 110 6.21 -6.56 -8.61
N GLU A 111 6.41 -6.63 -7.30
CA GLU A 111 7.73 -6.81 -6.70
C GLU A 111 7.74 -8.09 -5.87
N THR A 112 8.46 -9.11 -6.31
CA THR A 112 8.71 -10.30 -5.49
C THR A 112 9.57 -9.92 -4.29
N ILE A 113 9.06 -10.14 -3.08
CA ILE A 113 9.77 -9.85 -1.82
C ILE A 113 10.29 -11.11 -1.14
N GLY A 114 9.80 -12.28 -1.54
CA GLY A 114 10.28 -13.54 -1.01
C GLY A 114 9.36 -14.69 -1.37
N TYR A 115 9.63 -15.82 -0.74
CA TYR A 115 8.80 -17.00 -0.82
C TYR A 115 8.79 -17.72 0.52
N TRP A 116 7.73 -18.48 0.78
CA TRP A 116 7.61 -19.33 1.95
C TRP A 116 7.49 -20.79 1.53
N THR A 117 8.20 -21.66 2.22
CA THR A 117 8.13 -23.12 2.03
C THR A 117 7.82 -23.82 3.34
N LEU A 118 7.19 -24.98 3.26
CA LEU A 118 6.88 -25.77 4.46
C LEU A 118 8.15 -26.24 5.19
N SER A 119 9.22 -26.55 4.46
CA SER A 119 10.48 -27.07 5.01
C SER A 119 11.47 -25.99 5.42
N GLY A 120 11.54 -24.89 4.68
CA GLY A 120 12.53 -23.81 4.86
C GLY A 120 11.98 -22.54 5.51
N GLY A 121 10.67 -22.45 5.73
CA GLY A 121 10.04 -21.24 6.24
C GLY A 121 10.10 -20.08 5.23
N LEU A 122 10.15 -18.85 5.76
CA LEU A 122 10.19 -17.62 4.97
C LEU A 122 11.63 -17.34 4.49
N VAL A 123 11.78 -17.16 3.18
CA VAL A 123 13.00 -16.66 2.55
C VAL A 123 12.70 -15.32 1.92
N GLU A 124 13.29 -14.25 2.46
CA GLU A 124 13.11 -12.89 1.99
C GLU A 124 14.24 -12.49 1.04
N TYR A 125 13.91 -11.78 -0.03
CA TYR A 125 14.88 -11.28 -1.00
C TYR A 125 15.46 -9.90 -0.64
N GLY A 126 15.29 -9.47 0.60
CA GLY A 126 15.82 -8.23 1.16
C GLY A 126 14.84 -7.54 2.09
N ILE A 127 15.38 -6.86 3.10
CA ILE A 127 14.69 -6.07 4.11
C ILE A 127 13.79 -5.07 3.40
N GLU A 128 12.48 -5.31 3.40
CA GLU A 128 11.39 -4.48 2.87
C GLU A 128 11.83 -3.51 1.75
N LYS A 129 11.42 -3.79 0.51
CA LYS A 129 11.27 -2.73 -0.50
C LYS A 129 10.23 -1.74 0.04
N ASN A 130 10.72 -0.83 0.85
CA ASN A 130 9.94 0.06 1.66
C ASN A 130 9.09 0.90 0.72
N VAL A 131 7.82 1.07 1.05
CA VAL A 131 6.92 2.03 0.38
C VAL A 131 7.63 3.38 0.18
N LEU A 132 8.44 3.79 1.16
CA LEU A 132 9.27 5.00 1.11
C LEU A 132 10.31 5.00 -0.02
N ARG A 133 10.94 3.87 -0.36
CA ARG A 133 11.94 3.80 -1.45
C ARG A 133 11.30 4.01 -2.82
N ARG A 134 10.03 3.65 -3.00
CA ARG A 134 9.30 3.89 -4.25
C ARG A 134 9.19 5.37 -4.59
N ARG A 135 9.14 6.24 -3.56
CA ARG A 135 9.14 7.70 -3.73
C ARG A 135 10.49 8.26 -4.19
N GLY A 136 11.57 7.50 -4.11
CA GLY A 136 12.90 7.93 -4.57
C GLY A 136 13.06 7.95 -6.09
N ASN A 137 12.18 7.26 -6.83
CA ASN A 137 12.20 7.25 -8.29
C ASN A 137 10.77 7.18 -8.83
N LEU A 138 10.23 8.34 -9.21
CA LEU A 138 8.88 8.47 -9.74
C LEU A 138 8.80 8.21 -11.26
N MET A 139 9.88 7.71 -11.89
CA MET A 139 9.93 7.33 -13.32
C MET A 139 9.44 8.43 -14.27
N GLY A 140 9.73 9.70 -13.95
CA GLY A 140 9.30 10.86 -14.75
C GLY A 140 7.84 11.28 -14.56
N THR A 141 7.16 10.81 -13.51
CA THR A 141 5.80 11.27 -13.17
C THR A 141 5.81 12.77 -12.86
N THR A 142 4.93 13.52 -13.52
CA THR A 142 4.74 14.96 -13.28
C THR A 142 4.15 15.19 -11.90
N LEU A 143 4.80 16.04 -11.11
CA LEU A 143 4.30 16.51 -9.83
C LEU A 143 3.80 17.94 -9.98
N ASP A 144 2.56 18.18 -9.55
CA ASP A 144 2.05 19.54 -9.41
C ASP A 144 2.48 20.05 -8.03
N SER A 145 3.07 21.25 -7.98
CA SER A 145 3.51 21.87 -6.74
C SER A 145 2.92 23.26 -6.58
N CYS A 146 2.48 23.58 -5.36
CA CYS A 146 2.09 24.91 -4.95
C CYS A 146 3.09 25.39 -3.89
N ILE A 147 3.58 26.62 -4.06
CA ILE A 147 4.49 27.26 -3.12
C ILE A 147 3.76 28.45 -2.51
N VAL A 148 3.59 28.43 -1.20
CA VAL A 148 3.04 29.57 -0.45
C VAL A 148 4.22 30.35 0.13
N ILE A 149 4.35 31.60 -0.32
CA ILE A 149 5.41 32.52 0.09
C ILE A 149 4.80 33.63 0.92
N THR A 150 5.26 33.75 2.17
CA THR A 150 4.76 34.78 3.10
C THR A 150 5.74 35.95 3.26
N ASN A 151 6.98 35.82 2.79
CA ASN A 151 7.97 36.89 2.71
C ASN A 151 8.46 37.04 1.28
N ASN A 152 8.32 38.23 0.71
CA ASN A 152 8.62 38.52 -0.70
C ASN A 152 10.08 38.21 -1.08
N ASP A 153 11.03 38.38 -0.15
CA ASP A 153 12.45 38.10 -0.42
C ASP A 153 12.76 36.60 -0.48
N SER A 154 11.86 35.72 -0.01
CA SER A 154 12.07 34.27 -0.05
C SER A 154 12.14 33.70 -1.47
N LEU A 155 11.60 34.40 -2.47
CA LEU A 155 11.72 34.00 -3.88
C LEU A 155 13.17 34.01 -4.37
N ASN A 156 14.01 34.89 -3.83
CA ASN A 156 15.44 35.01 -4.19
C ASN A 156 16.31 33.96 -3.50
N HIS A 157 15.75 33.25 -2.52
CA HIS A 157 16.46 32.39 -1.58
C HIS A 157 15.88 30.96 -1.55
N LEU A 158 15.26 30.54 -2.66
CA LEU A 158 14.64 29.21 -2.77
C LEU A 158 15.66 28.06 -2.72
N THR A 159 16.93 28.31 -3.08
CA THR A 159 17.98 27.29 -3.16
C THR A 159 18.89 27.24 -1.93
N ASP A 160 19.06 28.36 -1.22
CA ASP A 160 19.91 28.46 -0.03
C ASP A 160 19.13 28.31 1.28
N LYS A 161 17.78 28.17 1.20
CA LYS A 161 16.86 27.95 2.32
C LYS A 161 17.02 28.97 3.45
N ARG A 162 17.36 30.21 3.09
CA ARG A 162 17.66 31.26 4.06
C ARG A 162 16.46 31.70 4.90
N TYR A 163 15.25 31.43 4.43
CA TYR A 163 14.00 31.76 5.10
C TYR A 163 13.16 30.50 5.37
N GLU A 164 12.66 30.39 6.59
CA GLU A 164 11.85 29.25 7.05
C GLU A 164 10.38 29.34 6.60
N ASN A 165 9.93 30.47 6.07
CA ASN A 165 8.51 30.74 5.81
C ASN A 165 8.05 30.34 4.38
N VAL A 166 8.65 29.29 3.81
CA VAL A 166 8.29 28.73 2.51
C VAL A 166 7.63 27.37 2.72
N PHE A 167 6.34 27.28 2.39
CA PHE A 167 5.60 26.02 2.45
C PHE A 167 5.39 25.48 1.04
N ILE A 168 5.81 24.24 0.80
CA ILE A 168 5.67 23.56 -0.48
C ILE A 168 4.70 22.41 -0.31
N TYR A 169 3.64 22.40 -1.11
CA TYR A 169 2.66 21.33 -1.17
C TYR A 169 2.74 20.68 -2.55
N THR A 170 2.77 19.35 -2.61
CA THR A 170 2.88 18.59 -3.86
C THR A 170 1.76 17.57 -3.98
N THR A 171 1.15 17.47 -5.16
CA THR A 171 0.09 16.52 -5.47
C THR A 171 0.39 15.76 -6.76
N GLU A 172 0.06 14.48 -6.82
CA GLU A 172 0.06 13.70 -8.06
C GLU A 172 -1.29 13.90 -8.77
N GLN A 173 -1.29 14.72 -9.83
CA GLN A 173 -2.46 15.09 -10.65
C GLN A 173 -3.68 15.67 -9.89
N GLY A 174 -3.82 16.99 -9.96
CA GLY A 174 -5.13 17.64 -10.06
C GLY A 174 -5.69 18.34 -8.81
N ALA A 175 -5.61 19.67 -8.88
CA ALA A 175 -6.43 20.69 -8.21
C ALA A 175 -6.13 21.02 -6.73
N PHE A 176 -5.29 22.05 -6.55
CA PHE A 176 -5.53 23.01 -5.46
C PHE A 176 -6.79 23.81 -5.81
N HIS A 177 -7.91 23.53 -5.14
CA HIS A 177 -9.03 24.46 -5.11
C HIS A 177 -8.75 25.48 -4.00
N GLU A 178 -8.38 26.69 -4.41
CA GLU A 178 -8.50 27.87 -3.54
C GLU A 178 -9.99 28.09 -3.23
N ARG A 179 -10.31 28.28 -1.95
CA ARG A 179 -11.62 28.76 -1.49
C ARG A 179 -11.56 30.27 -1.30
#